data_AF-A0A7S4RKU7-F1
#
_entry.id   AF-A0A7S4RKU7-F1
#
_cell.length_a   1.000
_cell.length_b   1.000
_cell.length_c   1.000
_cell.angle_alpha   90.00
_cell.angle_beta   90.00
_cell.angle_gamma   90.00
#
_symmetry.space_group_name_H-M   'P 1'
#
loop_
_entity.id
_entity.type
_entity.pdbx_description
1 polymer ?
#
loop_
_entity_poly.entity_id
_entity_poly.type
_entity_poly.pdbx_seq_one_letter_code
_entity_poly.pdbx_strand_id
1 'polypeptide(L)'
;DLIIPSWMHVQQQQQQQQQKYKNRQNKILTKASKKYQWSTQQLRTRDCKDCTFYLYCKTEPIIETSVDIKCAPFNGAYPSHDKDMSSANLDPKQNLWFKIYDFNNDSNTCDKNWRYLTREEEDPLWCPLGPAAKLLSSYRCRTSQNRECSCGCCEWE
;
A
#
# COMPACT_ATOMS: atom_id res chain seq x y z
N ASP A 1 38.92 39.71 24.49
CA ASP A 1 38.21 38.48 24.92
C ASP A 1 36.80 38.79 25.36
N LEU A 2 35.80 38.52 24.50
CA LEU A 2 34.40 38.70 24.87
C LEU A 2 33.96 37.49 25.70
N ILE A 3 33.83 37.69 27.02
CA ILE A 3 33.31 36.68 27.94
C ILE A 3 31.81 36.51 27.64
N ILE A 4 31.44 35.42 26.99
CA ILE A 4 30.03 35.08 26.74
C ILE A 4 29.37 34.80 28.10
N PRO A 5 28.32 35.55 28.48
CA PRO A 5 27.64 35.35 29.75
C PRO A 5 27.05 33.94 29.89
N SER A 6 27.13 33.38 31.10
CA SER A 6 26.61 32.03 31.41
C SER A 6 25.15 31.82 30.99
N TRP A 7 24.31 32.85 31.11
CA TRP A 7 22.89 32.79 30.73
C TRP A 7 22.67 32.53 29.24
N MET A 8 23.58 33.00 28.36
CA MET A 8 23.49 32.73 26.92
C MET A 8 23.71 31.24 26.62
N HIS A 9 24.62 30.58 27.33
CA HIS A 9 24.83 29.13 27.20
C HIS A 9 23.61 28.35 27.69
N VAL A 10 23.02 28.77 28.81
CA VAL A 10 21.81 28.14 29.35
C VAL A 10 20.62 28.29 28.39
N GLN A 11 20.43 29.48 27.80
CA GLN A 11 19.39 29.70 26.79
C GLN A 11 19.62 28.87 25.53
N GLN A 12 20.86 28.78 25.05
CA GLN A 12 21.20 27.96 23.89
C GLN A 12 20.92 26.46 24.14
N GLN A 13 21.24 25.96 25.34
CA GLN A 13 20.94 24.58 25.73
C GLN A 13 19.43 24.33 25.80
N GLN A 14 18.65 25.26 26.36
CA GLN A 14 17.18 25.14 26.40
C GLN A 14 16.58 25.13 24.99
N GLN A 15 17.04 25.99 24.09
CA GLN A 15 16.60 26.00 22.68
C GLN A 15 16.93 24.69 21.98
N GLN A 16 18.13 24.13 22.19
CA GLN A 16 18.51 22.83 21.64
C GLN A 16 17.63 21.69 22.18
N GLN A 17 17.28 21.71 23.47
CA GLN A 17 16.38 20.71 24.05
C GLN A 17 14.96 20.82 23.48
N GLN A 18 14.42 22.02 23.34
CA GLN A 18 13.13 22.25 22.69
C GLN A 18 13.13 21.78 21.24
N GLN A 19 14.21 22.04 20.50
CA GLN A 19 14.35 21.57 19.12
C GLN A 19 14.42 20.04 19.04
N LYS A 20 15.17 19.39 19.94
CA LYS A 20 15.21 17.91 20.02
C LYS A 20 13.84 17.32 20.32
N TYR A 21 13.07 17.93 21.21
CA TYR A 21 11.69 17.51 21.51
C TYR A 21 10.79 17.65 20.27
N LYS A 22 10.79 18.81 19.60
CA LYS A 22 10.04 19.05 18.36
C LYS A 22 10.42 18.05 17.27
N ASN A 23 11.71 17.79 17.08
CA ASN A 23 12.19 16.83 16.08
C ASN A 23 11.75 15.39 16.42
N ARG A 24 11.74 14.99 17.69
CA ARG A 24 11.23 13.68 18.13
C ARG A 24 9.72 13.56 17.90
N GLN A 25 8.96 14.60 18.22
CA GLN A 25 7.52 14.65 17.97
C GLN A 25 7.23 14.59 16.46
N ASN A 26 7.93 15.38 15.65
CA ASN A 26 7.80 15.33 14.19
C ASN A 26 8.14 13.95 13.63
N LYS A 27 9.20 13.29 14.12
CA LYS A 27 9.56 11.94 13.67
C LYS A 27 8.49 10.88 13.99
N ILE A 28 7.76 11.06 15.10
CA ILE A 28 6.62 10.20 15.47
C ILE A 28 5.43 10.49 14.56
N LEU A 29 5.15 11.77 14.29
CA LEU A 29 4.05 12.22 13.43
C LEU A 29 4.29 11.91 11.94
N THR A 30 5.54 11.85 11.48
CA THR A 30 5.90 11.52 10.09
C THR A 30 6.10 10.02 9.87
N LYS A 31 5.79 9.16 10.84
CA LYS A 31 5.90 7.72 10.63
C LYS A 31 4.84 7.30 9.62
N ALA A 32 5.29 6.96 8.42
CA ALA A 32 4.40 6.53 7.35
C ALA A 32 3.64 5.26 7.79
N SER A 33 2.34 5.25 7.48
CA SER A 33 1.47 4.08 7.57
C SER A 33 2.11 2.89 6.84
N LYS A 34 1.98 1.68 7.39
CA LYS A 34 2.57 0.48 6.78
C LYS A 34 1.73 0.09 5.57
N LYS A 35 2.35 -0.08 4.41
CA LYS A 35 1.64 -0.43 3.17
C LYS A 35 1.98 -1.84 2.72
N TYR A 36 0.96 -2.59 2.32
CA TYR A 36 1.10 -3.97 1.88
C TYR A 36 0.37 -4.19 0.55
N GLN A 37 0.95 -5.04 -0.28
CA GLN A 37 0.45 -5.45 -1.60
C GLN A 37 0.20 -6.94 -1.53
N TRP A 38 -1.06 -7.37 -1.63
CA TRP A 38 -1.44 -8.76 -1.46
C TRP A 38 -2.33 -9.27 -2.58
N SER A 39 -2.01 -10.45 -3.07
CA SER A 39 -2.89 -11.26 -3.91
C SER A 39 -2.99 -12.65 -3.30
N THR A 40 -4.17 -13.00 -2.78
CA THR A 40 -4.37 -14.24 -2.02
C THR A 40 -5.78 -14.81 -2.21
N GLN A 41 -5.97 -16.09 -1.87
CA GLN A 41 -7.31 -16.66 -1.78
C GLN A 41 -8.05 -16.20 -0.52
N GLN A 42 -7.35 -16.15 0.61
CA GLN A 42 -7.89 -15.78 1.91
C GLN A 42 -6.94 -14.82 2.61
N LEU A 43 -7.49 -13.78 3.22
CA LEU A 43 -6.75 -12.86 4.08
C LEU A 43 -7.37 -12.85 5.47
N ARG A 44 -6.53 -13.02 6.50
CA ARG A 44 -6.88 -12.84 7.90
C ARG A 44 -5.82 -11.99 8.57
N THR A 45 -6.22 -10.88 9.16
CA THR A 45 -5.31 -10.01 9.92
C THR A 45 -5.73 -9.95 11.38
N ARG A 46 -4.73 -9.88 12.26
CA ARG A 46 -4.91 -9.72 13.70
C ARG A 46 -3.90 -8.71 14.23
N ASP A 47 -4.28 -7.92 15.23
CA ASP A 47 -3.40 -6.99 15.94
C ASP A 47 -2.69 -5.97 15.03
N CYS A 48 -3.37 -5.55 13.95
CA CYS A 48 -2.83 -4.58 13.00
C CYS A 48 -3.27 -3.16 13.36
N LYS A 49 -2.34 -2.21 13.27
CA LYS A 49 -2.60 -0.78 13.51
C LYS A 49 -1.93 0.08 12.45
N ASP A 50 -2.71 1.01 11.90
CA ASP A 50 -2.28 1.96 10.85
C ASP A 50 -1.61 1.24 9.68
N CYS A 51 -2.41 0.41 9.01
CA CYS A 51 -2.00 -0.39 7.86
C CYS A 51 -2.87 -0.06 6.65
N THR A 52 -2.24 0.11 5.49
CA THR A 52 -2.90 0.21 4.19
C THR A 52 -2.69 -1.08 3.40
N PHE A 53 -3.78 -1.71 2.99
CA PHE A 53 -3.80 -2.94 2.21
C PHE A 53 -4.29 -2.67 0.79
N TYR A 54 -3.43 -2.92 -0.19
CA TYR A 54 -3.81 -3.04 -1.59
C TYR A 54 -4.03 -4.52 -1.89
N LEU A 55 -5.28 -4.89 -2.14
CA LEU A 55 -5.70 -6.27 -2.01
C LEU A 55 -6.41 -6.80 -3.26
N TYR A 56 -6.02 -8.00 -3.65
CA TYR A 56 -6.84 -8.94 -4.38
C TYR A 56 -7.13 -10.10 -3.42
N CYS A 57 -8.41 -10.44 -3.25
CA CYS A 57 -8.80 -11.56 -2.39
C CYS A 57 -9.96 -12.33 -3.01
N LYS A 58 -9.82 -13.66 -3.11
CA LYS A 58 -10.89 -14.52 -3.65
C LYS A 58 -12.09 -14.61 -2.72
N THR A 59 -11.85 -14.66 -1.41
CA THR A 59 -12.88 -14.63 -0.37
C THR A 59 -12.96 -13.27 0.29
N GLU A 60 -13.94 -13.09 1.18
CA GLU A 60 -14.04 -11.93 2.06
C GLU A 60 -12.79 -11.83 2.96
N PRO A 61 -12.05 -10.72 2.90
CA PRO A 61 -10.94 -10.48 3.82
C PRO A 61 -11.45 -10.25 5.23
N ILE A 62 -10.76 -10.82 6.22
CA ILE A 62 -11.19 -10.75 7.60
C ILE A 62 -10.18 -9.99 8.45
N ILE A 63 -10.66 -9.06 9.26
CA ILE A 63 -9.88 -8.33 10.26
C ILE A 63 -10.36 -8.66 11.67
N GLU A 64 -9.44 -8.70 12.62
CA GLU A 64 -9.68 -8.94 14.04
C GLU A 64 -8.72 -8.09 14.88
N THR A 65 -9.19 -7.50 15.97
CA THR A 65 -8.41 -6.69 16.92
C THR A 65 -7.47 -5.71 16.23
N SER A 66 -7.95 -5.09 15.16
CA SER A 66 -7.18 -4.23 14.28
C SER A 66 -7.86 -2.87 14.17
N VAL A 67 -7.09 -1.79 14.04
CA VAL A 67 -7.60 -0.41 14.00
C VAL A 67 -6.88 0.43 12.94
N ASP A 68 -7.54 1.46 12.43
CA ASP A 68 -7.02 2.34 11.37
C ASP A 68 -6.59 1.57 10.12
N ILE A 69 -7.37 0.56 9.72
CA ILE A 69 -7.10 -0.23 8.52
C ILE A 69 -7.65 0.49 7.29
N LYS A 70 -6.83 0.62 6.26
CA LYS A 70 -7.22 1.22 4.97
C LYS A 70 -7.15 0.17 3.89
N CYS A 71 -8.20 0.02 3.09
CA CYS A 71 -8.26 -0.96 2.01
C CYS A 71 -8.39 -0.28 0.64
N ALA A 72 -7.70 -0.81 -0.35
CA ALA A 72 -7.73 -0.38 -1.74
C ALA A 72 -7.64 -1.62 -2.65
N PRO A 73 -8.08 -1.52 -3.92
CA PRO A 73 -7.89 -2.60 -4.88
C PRO A 73 -6.39 -2.81 -5.11
N PHE A 74 -5.98 -4.05 -5.38
CA PHE A 74 -4.60 -4.36 -5.75
C PHE A 74 -4.13 -3.50 -6.94
N ASN A 75 -3.05 -2.74 -6.75
CA ASN A 75 -2.51 -1.83 -7.76
C ASN A 75 -1.07 -2.23 -8.19
N GLY A 76 -0.72 -3.51 -8.07
CA GLY A 76 0.60 -4.03 -8.45
C GLY A 76 0.69 -4.52 -9.89
N ALA A 77 1.83 -4.27 -10.53
CA ALA A 77 2.12 -4.79 -11.87
C ALA A 77 3.60 -5.17 -12.04
N TYR A 78 3.83 -6.37 -12.59
CA TYR A 78 5.16 -6.89 -12.94
C TYR A 78 5.03 -7.89 -14.11
N PRO A 79 6.12 -8.19 -14.86
CA PRO A 79 6.04 -9.12 -15.98
C PRO A 79 5.73 -10.53 -15.48
N SER A 80 4.84 -11.23 -16.17
CA SER A 80 4.32 -12.55 -15.78
C SER A 80 3.39 -12.56 -14.57
N HIS A 81 2.93 -11.40 -14.08
CA HIS A 81 1.94 -11.35 -13.00
C HIS A 81 0.67 -12.14 -13.35
N ASP A 82 0.20 -12.09 -14.60
CA ASP A 82 -0.92 -12.89 -15.11
C ASP A 82 -0.70 -14.40 -14.96
N LYS A 83 0.51 -14.87 -15.29
CA LYS A 83 0.90 -16.28 -15.16
C LYS A 83 0.97 -16.71 -13.71
N ASP A 84 1.53 -15.86 -12.85
CA ASP A 84 1.66 -16.16 -11.43
C ASP A 84 0.28 -16.25 -10.76
N MET A 85 -0.62 -15.31 -11.07
CA MET A 85 -2.03 -15.35 -10.66
C MET A 85 -2.73 -16.63 -11.13
N SER A 86 -2.57 -16.99 -12.40
CA SER A 86 -3.15 -18.19 -12.98
C SER A 86 -2.59 -19.47 -12.34
N SER A 87 -1.28 -19.53 -12.10
CA SER A 87 -0.62 -20.66 -11.43
C SER A 87 -1.08 -20.84 -9.98
N ALA A 88 -1.41 -19.73 -9.31
CA ALA A 88 -1.98 -19.70 -7.97
C ALA A 88 -3.50 -19.93 -7.94
N ASN A 89 -4.12 -20.19 -9.09
CA ASN A 89 -5.57 -20.37 -9.25
C ASN A 89 -6.40 -19.17 -8.74
N LEU A 90 -5.88 -17.96 -8.99
CA LEU A 90 -6.49 -16.68 -8.67
C LEU A 90 -7.11 -16.10 -9.94
N ASP A 91 -8.43 -16.24 -10.08
CA ASP A 91 -9.18 -15.65 -11.19
C ASP A 91 -9.41 -14.15 -10.94
N PRO A 92 -8.94 -13.24 -11.81
CA PRO A 92 -9.19 -11.80 -11.69
C PRO A 92 -10.68 -11.44 -11.52
N LYS A 93 -11.60 -12.26 -12.04
CA LYS A 93 -13.06 -12.06 -11.92
C LYS A 93 -13.59 -12.35 -10.51
N GLN A 94 -12.88 -13.16 -9.74
CA GLN A 94 -13.25 -13.54 -8.37
C GLN A 94 -12.47 -12.68 -7.38
N ASN A 95 -12.85 -11.41 -7.27
CA ASN A 95 -12.17 -10.44 -6.39
C ASN A 95 -13.16 -9.76 -5.42
N LEU A 96 -13.03 -10.07 -4.14
CA LEU A 96 -13.83 -9.58 -3.02
C LEU A 96 -13.04 -8.64 -2.09
N TRP A 97 -12.03 -7.94 -2.60
CA TRP A 97 -11.25 -6.96 -1.82
C TRP A 97 -12.10 -5.91 -1.08
N PHE A 98 -13.27 -5.58 -1.64
CA PHE A 98 -14.22 -4.60 -1.10
C PHE A 98 -15.19 -5.19 -0.05
N LYS A 99 -15.11 -6.48 0.27
CA LYS A 99 -16.05 -7.11 1.21
C LYS A 99 -15.32 -7.51 2.49
N ILE A 100 -14.90 -6.50 3.24
CA ILE A 100 -14.16 -6.67 4.51
C ILE A 100 -15.13 -7.09 5.62
N TYR A 101 -14.81 -8.20 6.28
CA TYR A 101 -15.48 -8.68 7.48
C TYR A 101 -14.66 -8.32 8.72
N ASP A 102 -15.28 -7.64 9.68
CA ASP A 102 -14.62 -7.22 10.92
C ASP A 102 -15.22 -7.99 12.10
N PHE A 103 -14.39 -8.83 12.74
CA PHE A 103 -14.78 -9.60 13.92
C PHE A 103 -15.01 -8.74 15.17
N ASN A 104 -14.46 -7.52 15.21
CA ASN A 104 -14.50 -6.63 16.37
C ASN A 104 -15.57 -5.54 16.25
N ASN A 105 -16.41 -5.62 15.22
CA ASN A 105 -17.51 -4.70 15.04
C ASN A 105 -18.67 -5.08 15.98
N ASP A 106 -18.49 -4.82 17.28
CA ASP A 106 -19.57 -4.85 18.24
C ASP A 106 -20.58 -3.77 17.86
N SER A 107 -21.86 -4.12 17.78
CA SER A 107 -22.97 -3.30 17.27
C SER A 107 -23.20 -1.94 17.98
N ASN A 108 -22.37 -1.58 18.95
CA ASN A 108 -22.56 -0.45 19.85
C ASN A 108 -21.67 0.76 19.52
N THR A 109 -20.76 0.65 18.55
CA THR A 109 -19.92 1.76 18.09
C THR A 109 -20.17 2.06 16.61
N CYS A 110 -20.45 3.34 16.30
CA CYS A 110 -20.62 3.82 14.92
C CYS A 110 -19.30 3.84 14.14
N ASP A 111 -18.17 3.83 14.86
CA ASP A 111 -16.83 3.94 14.28
C ASP A 111 -16.36 2.58 13.78
N LYS A 112 -16.17 2.47 12.46
CA LYS A 112 -15.58 1.28 11.83
C LYS A 112 -14.07 1.26 12.06
N ASN A 113 -13.51 0.09 12.34
CA ASN A 113 -12.06 -0.10 12.47
C ASN A 113 -11.29 0.01 11.15
N TRP A 114 -12.02 0.11 10.03
CA TRP A 114 -11.48 0.11 8.69
C TRP A 114 -12.26 1.05 7.76
N ARG A 115 -11.60 1.51 6.70
CA ARG A 115 -12.21 2.29 5.62
C ARG A 115 -11.54 2.01 4.29
N TYR A 116 -12.17 2.42 3.20
CA TYR A 116 -11.50 2.46 1.90
C TYR A 116 -10.59 3.68 1.80
N LEU A 117 -9.52 3.56 0.99
CA LEU A 117 -8.78 4.73 0.53
C LEU A 117 -9.64 5.53 -0.45
N THR A 118 -9.47 6.84 -0.45
CA THR A 118 -9.97 7.67 -1.54
C THR A 118 -8.97 7.63 -2.70
N ARG A 119 -9.42 8.00 -3.90
CA ARG A 119 -8.58 8.00 -5.10
C ARG A 119 -7.35 8.90 -4.97
N GLU A 120 -7.45 9.97 -4.16
CA GLU A 120 -6.36 10.92 -3.90
C GLU A 120 -5.34 10.38 -2.90
N GLU A 121 -5.74 9.44 -2.04
CA GLU A 121 -4.86 8.76 -1.08
C GLU A 121 -4.18 7.53 -1.67
N GLU A 122 -4.64 7.04 -2.82
CA GLU A 122 -4.07 5.88 -3.49
C GLU A 122 -2.67 6.18 -4.04
N ASP A 123 -1.72 5.30 -3.71
CA ASP A 123 -0.39 5.30 -4.27
C ASP A 123 -0.42 5.03 -5.79
N PRO A 124 0.57 5.54 -6.53
CA PRO A 124 0.77 5.15 -7.93
C PRO A 124 1.00 3.64 -8.06
N LEU A 125 0.80 3.14 -9.28
CA LEU A 125 0.96 1.72 -9.63
C LEU A 125 2.25 1.13 -9.06
N TRP A 126 2.12 0.10 -8.23
CA TRP A 126 3.24 -0.54 -7.58
C TRP A 126 3.97 -1.46 -8.56
N CYS A 127 5.15 -1.02 -9.02
CA CYS A 127 5.95 -1.76 -9.99
C CYS A 127 7.32 -2.15 -9.40
N PRO A 128 7.44 -3.29 -8.71
CA PRO A 128 8.66 -3.65 -8.00
C PRO A 128 9.87 -3.88 -8.92
N LEU A 129 9.64 -4.22 -10.19
CA LEU A 129 10.70 -4.48 -11.18
C LEU A 129 10.97 -3.28 -12.11
N GLY A 130 10.53 -2.08 -11.73
CA GLY A 130 10.68 -0.84 -12.52
C GLY A 130 9.43 -0.49 -13.34
N PRO A 131 9.44 0.64 -14.07
CA PRO A 131 8.24 1.19 -14.70
C PRO A 131 7.52 0.18 -15.61
N ALA A 132 6.20 0.04 -15.44
CA ALA A 132 5.35 -0.87 -16.21
C ALA A 132 5.49 -0.73 -17.74
N ALA A 133 5.97 0.42 -18.23
CA ALA A 133 6.27 0.67 -19.65
C ALA A 133 7.24 -0.34 -20.27
N LYS A 134 8.21 -0.90 -19.50
CA LYS A 134 9.08 -1.99 -20.00
C LYS A 134 8.35 -3.33 -20.10
N LEU A 135 7.27 -3.51 -19.33
CA LEU A 135 6.50 -4.75 -19.28
C LEU A 135 5.67 -4.92 -20.54
N LEU A 136 5.04 -3.83 -21.02
CA LEU A 136 4.31 -3.79 -22.29
C LEU A 136 5.18 -4.14 -23.51
N SER A 137 6.48 -3.80 -23.49
CA SER A 137 7.41 -4.20 -24.57
C SER A 137 7.80 -5.67 -24.57
N SER A 138 7.62 -6.37 -23.43
CA SER A 138 8.01 -7.78 -23.26
C SER A 138 6.87 -8.76 -23.58
N TYR A 139 5.63 -8.27 -23.68
CA TYR A 139 4.54 -8.96 -24.38
C TYR A 139 4.81 -8.88 -25.89
N ARG A 140 5.94 -9.47 -26.31
CA ARG A 140 6.15 -9.83 -27.70
C ARG A 140 4.98 -10.73 -28.08
N CYS A 141 4.24 -10.33 -29.09
CA CYS A 141 3.25 -11.17 -29.72
C CYS A 141 3.83 -12.57 -29.92
N ARG A 142 3.16 -13.60 -29.41
CA ARG A 142 3.69 -14.99 -29.42
C ARG A 142 3.93 -15.51 -30.84
N THR A 143 3.39 -14.82 -31.86
CA THR A 143 3.55 -15.13 -33.28
C THR A 143 4.68 -14.36 -33.98
N SER A 144 5.34 -13.39 -33.33
CA SER A 144 6.38 -12.60 -34.00
C SER A 144 7.80 -12.89 -33.47
N GLN A 145 8.51 -13.75 -34.18
CA GLN A 145 9.99 -13.69 -34.18
C GLN A 145 10.51 -12.44 -34.90
N ASN A 146 9.65 -11.63 -35.53
CA ASN A 146 10.04 -10.37 -36.19
C ASN A 146 9.46 -9.12 -35.50
N ARG A 147 10.20 -8.01 -35.61
CA ARG A 147 10.03 -6.76 -34.84
C ARG A 147 8.86 -5.87 -35.31
N GLU A 148 8.07 -6.30 -36.28
CA GLU A 148 6.93 -5.56 -36.79
C GLU A 148 5.72 -6.53 -36.83
N CYS A 149 4.88 -6.55 -35.79
CA CYS A 149 3.59 -7.26 -35.87
C CYS A 149 2.52 -6.28 -36.32
N SER A 150 2.02 -6.49 -37.54
CA SER A 150 0.81 -5.89 -38.12
C SER A 150 -0.44 -6.73 -37.81
N CYS A 151 -0.34 -7.67 -36.88
CA CYS A 151 -1.43 -8.54 -36.48
C CYS A 151 -2.44 -7.75 -35.61
N GLY A 152 -3.60 -7.42 -36.16
CA GLY A 152 -4.72 -6.75 -35.47
C GLY A 152 -5.39 -7.59 -34.37
N CYS A 153 -4.62 -8.29 -33.53
CA CYS A 153 -5.10 -9.14 -32.44
C CYS A 153 -5.21 -8.41 -31.10
N CYS A 154 -5.01 -7.09 -31.07
CA CYS A 154 -5.10 -6.27 -29.87
C CYS A 154 -6.28 -5.29 -29.99
N GLU A 155 -7.50 -5.80 -30.13
CA GLU A 155 -8.69 -5.03 -29.77
C GLU A 155 -9.17 -5.52 -28.41
N TRP A 156 -9.28 -4.57 -27.49
CA TRP A 156 -9.74 -4.77 -26.12
C TRP A 156 -11.28 -4.72 -26.10
N GLU A 157 -11.91 -5.82 -25.69
CA GLU A 157 -13.16 -5.83 -24.93
C GLU A 157 -12.90 -6.42 -23.54
#